data_AF-A0A212SN96-F1
#
_entry.id   AF-A0A212SN96-F1
#
_cell.length_a   1.000
_cell.length_b   1.000
_cell.length_c   1.000
_cell.angle_alpha   90.00
_cell.angle_beta   90.00
_cell.angle_gamma   90.00
#
_symmetry.space_group_name_H-M   'P 1'
#
loop_
_entity.id
_entity.type
_entity.pdbx_description
1 polymer ?
#
loop_
_entity_poly.entity_id
_entity_poly.type
_entity_poly.pdbx_seq_one_letter_code
_entity_poly.pdbx_strand_id
1 'polypeptide(L)'
;MAVKFGVPPEGERIRSMVEERLRQAMAENGAKVTVEWRGEQKHLSVISMPVDLLYLNPDTHRIRAQRTLDPEQNQVLEEEPWSEDAQDYLALLLSRSPANPTQTDPDFTALQDELDDFGQKEPGIISPNGILVDGNTRCAALRKIGIKDIRVGVLPADTSRRDINNVELALQLRKDKRREYSYINRLIAIEEELAHGRRPEDVARDFNIKTTTLRQDRWVYELVNDAIDRSKDPATGVGLRLVDFEDHQEKLRELQRDYTKLAKTDPDGAEQLKESRLAMVVLNYPKTSVRLAEADFHTRFLDERLPADLRPAAQDSAAVSIPGLPGVAVQDGTAVVKATRALTDNLLKAKAAALAGAKLTPAEVTQAAAKIKSARGTFDVAVKMAGQNAQLQKRKIAVPERLTDAADYVNQCAAEFAEAKAKRALDEDSFDDALLTLRASLARLAKQAGRTFSSPGDGVEWLLNSTRES
;
A
#
# COMPACT_ATOMS: atom_id res chain seq x y z
N MET A 1 13.46 -15.86 9.02
CA MET A 1 13.86 -17.25 8.70
C MET A 1 12.60 -18.03 8.41
N ALA A 2 12.53 -18.79 7.31
CA ALA A 2 11.34 -19.58 7.02
C ALA A 2 11.22 -20.70 8.07
N VAL A 3 10.13 -20.67 8.84
CA VAL A 3 9.81 -21.70 9.83
C VAL A 3 9.60 -23.02 9.09
N LYS A 4 10.26 -24.09 9.55
CA LYS A 4 10.18 -25.40 8.91
C LYS A 4 9.01 -26.18 9.51
N PHE A 5 7.85 -26.08 8.87
CA PHE A 5 6.70 -26.89 9.23
C PHE A 5 6.95 -28.35 8.84
N GLY A 6 6.90 -29.27 9.81
CA GLY A 6 7.09 -30.71 9.61
C GLY A 6 5.93 -31.37 8.87
N VAL A 7 5.87 -32.71 8.88
CA VAL A 7 4.70 -33.45 8.37
C VAL A 7 3.58 -33.41 9.42
N PRO A 8 2.29 -33.30 9.03
CA PRO A 8 1.18 -33.35 9.97
C PRO A 8 1.14 -34.70 10.72
N PRO A 9 0.65 -34.73 11.98
CA PRO A 9 0.63 -35.94 12.81
C PRO A 9 -0.03 -37.15 12.15
N GLU A 10 -1.13 -36.93 11.42
CA GLU A 10 -1.85 -37.99 10.71
C GLU A 10 -1.42 -38.18 9.24
N GLY A 11 -0.30 -37.59 8.83
CA GLY A 11 0.12 -37.52 7.43
C GLY A 11 0.25 -38.89 6.74
N GLU A 12 0.75 -39.92 7.43
CA GLU A 12 0.87 -41.27 6.87
C GLU A 12 -0.48 -41.97 6.67
N ARG A 13 -1.40 -41.78 7.62
CA ARG A 13 -2.77 -42.30 7.55
C ARG A 13 -3.51 -41.66 6.39
N ILE A 14 -3.39 -40.34 6.25
CA ILE A 14 -3.98 -39.58 5.15
C ILE A 14 -3.38 -40.03 3.81
N ARG A 15 -2.06 -40.19 3.72
CA ARG A 15 -1.38 -40.64 2.51
C ARG A 15 -1.90 -41.99 2.02
N SER A 16 -2.06 -42.96 2.93
CA SER A 16 -2.61 -44.28 2.59
C SER A 16 -4.02 -44.18 1.98
N MET A 17 -4.89 -43.36 2.59
CA MET A 17 -6.25 -43.11 2.09
C MET A 17 -6.24 -42.40 0.72
N VAL A 18 -5.35 -41.42 0.56
CA VAL A 18 -5.17 -40.67 -0.68
C VAL A 18 -4.72 -41.60 -1.81
N GLU A 19 -3.74 -42.47 -1.57
CA GLU A 19 -3.24 -43.42 -2.57
C GLU A 19 -4.32 -44.43 -3.02
N GLU A 20 -5.16 -44.89 -2.10
CA GLU A 20 -6.29 -45.76 -2.42
C GLU A 20 -7.34 -45.04 -3.29
N ARG A 21 -7.77 -43.84 -2.86
CA ARG A 21 -8.76 -43.03 -3.59
C ARG A 21 -8.24 -42.57 -4.96
N LEU A 22 -6.94 -42.28 -5.07
CA LEU A 22 -6.31 -41.93 -6.34
C LEU A 22 -6.30 -43.10 -7.32
N ARG A 23 -5.99 -44.31 -6.86
CA ARG A 23 -6.05 -45.51 -7.72
C ARG A 23 -7.45 -45.73 -8.28
N GLN A 24 -8.48 -45.57 -7.45
CA GLN A 24 -9.88 -45.65 -7.89
C GLN A 24 -10.22 -44.55 -8.90
N ALA A 25 -9.93 -43.29 -8.58
CA ALA A 25 -10.21 -42.16 -9.47
C ALA A 25 -9.48 -42.25 -10.83
N MET A 26 -8.26 -42.81 -10.86
CA MET A 26 -7.53 -43.04 -12.11
C MET A 26 -8.12 -44.18 -12.92
N ALA A 27 -8.57 -45.27 -12.29
CA ALA A 27 -9.22 -46.38 -12.97
C ALA A 27 -10.57 -45.97 -13.60
N GLU A 28 -11.30 -45.07 -12.93
CA GLU A 28 -12.59 -44.56 -13.39
C GLU A 28 -12.47 -43.37 -14.37
N ASN A 29 -11.25 -42.94 -14.69
CA ASN A 29 -10.97 -41.73 -15.47
C ASN A 29 -11.74 -40.50 -14.95
N GLY A 30 -11.71 -40.32 -13.62
CA GLY A 30 -12.42 -39.27 -12.91
C GLY A 30 -11.96 -37.84 -13.28
N ALA A 31 -12.61 -36.85 -12.66
CA ALA A 31 -12.33 -35.43 -12.89
C ALA A 31 -10.86 -35.08 -12.64
N LYS A 32 -10.34 -34.11 -13.39
CA LYS A 32 -8.94 -33.64 -13.30
C LYS A 32 -8.89 -32.13 -13.13
N VAL A 33 -7.89 -31.63 -12.41
CA VAL A 33 -7.56 -30.21 -12.28
C VAL A 33 -6.14 -29.97 -12.79
N THR A 34 -5.93 -28.86 -13.50
CA THR A 34 -4.62 -28.54 -14.11
C THR A 34 -3.89 -27.50 -13.29
N VAL A 35 -2.67 -27.85 -12.86
CA VAL A 35 -1.79 -26.98 -12.09
C VAL A 35 -0.49 -26.76 -12.83
N GLU A 36 0.17 -25.64 -12.54
CA GLU A 36 1.57 -25.49 -12.90
C GLU A 36 2.43 -26.23 -11.87
N TRP A 37 3.21 -27.20 -12.32
CA TRP A 37 4.05 -28.06 -11.51
C TRP A 37 5.47 -28.03 -12.06
N ARG A 38 6.41 -27.44 -11.31
CA ARG A 38 7.84 -27.33 -11.68
C ARG A 38 8.07 -26.78 -13.11
N GLY A 39 7.23 -25.83 -13.54
CA GLY A 39 7.31 -25.18 -14.86
C GLY A 39 6.49 -25.86 -15.97
N GLU A 40 5.80 -26.96 -15.70
CA GLU A 40 4.97 -27.68 -16.66
C GLU A 40 3.50 -27.72 -16.23
N GLN A 41 2.56 -27.79 -17.18
CA GLN A 41 1.14 -28.02 -16.85
C GLN A 41 0.93 -29.50 -16.53
N LYS A 42 0.43 -29.79 -15.32
CA LYS A 42 0.17 -31.15 -14.85
C LYS A 42 -1.30 -31.32 -14.49
N HIS A 43 -1.90 -32.41 -14.99
CA HIS A 43 -3.27 -32.80 -14.65
C HIS A 43 -3.26 -33.68 -13.40
N LEU A 44 -3.89 -33.21 -12.34
CA LEU A 44 -4.06 -33.93 -11.07
C LEU A 44 -5.44 -34.56 -11.03
N SER A 45 -5.52 -35.83 -10.65
CA SER A 45 -6.80 -36.50 -10.41
C SER A 45 -7.49 -35.91 -9.19
N VAL A 46 -8.79 -35.68 -9.29
CA VAL A 46 -9.62 -35.14 -8.21
C VAL A 46 -10.24 -36.28 -7.43
N ILE A 47 -10.07 -36.25 -6.10
CA ILE A 47 -10.69 -37.18 -5.16
C ILE A 47 -11.59 -36.41 -4.18
N SER A 48 -12.54 -37.10 -3.57
CA SER A 48 -13.23 -36.58 -2.37
C SER A 48 -12.37 -36.87 -1.14
N MET A 49 -12.31 -35.96 -0.17
CA MET A 49 -11.62 -36.14 1.12
C MET A 49 -12.46 -35.55 2.25
N PRO A 50 -12.50 -36.17 3.45
CA PRO A 50 -13.19 -35.58 4.58
C PRO A 50 -12.50 -34.31 5.07
N VAL A 51 -13.24 -33.23 5.31
CA VAL A 51 -12.69 -31.91 5.67
C VAL A 51 -11.95 -31.94 7.00
N ASP A 52 -12.35 -32.78 7.94
CA ASP A 52 -11.76 -32.88 9.28
C ASP A 52 -10.40 -33.61 9.28
N LEU A 53 -10.08 -34.33 8.20
CA LEU A 53 -8.79 -35.02 8.06
C LEU A 53 -7.70 -34.16 7.42
N LEU A 54 -8.07 -33.03 6.82
CA LEU A 54 -7.10 -32.17 6.13
C LEU A 54 -6.52 -31.14 7.09
N TYR A 55 -5.30 -30.68 6.81
CA TYR A 55 -4.66 -29.61 7.56
C TYR A 55 -4.61 -28.35 6.72
N LEU A 56 -5.04 -27.23 7.30
CA LEU A 56 -4.85 -25.90 6.73
C LEU A 56 -3.34 -25.63 6.64
N ASN A 57 -2.89 -25.04 5.54
CA ASN A 57 -1.49 -24.75 5.34
C ASN A 57 -1.04 -23.55 6.20
N PRO A 58 -0.14 -23.73 7.18
CA PRO A 58 0.35 -22.64 8.03
C PRO A 58 1.19 -21.61 7.26
N ASP A 59 1.70 -21.98 6.07
CA ASP A 59 2.44 -21.09 5.18
C ASP A 59 1.58 -20.35 4.17
N THR A 60 0.25 -20.43 4.26
CA THR A 60 -0.59 -19.78 3.25
C THR A 60 -0.30 -18.28 3.16
N HIS A 61 0.10 -17.83 1.98
CA HIS A 61 0.45 -16.43 1.71
C HIS A 61 -0.72 -15.47 1.95
N ARG A 62 -1.94 -16.00 2.03
CA ARG A 62 -3.18 -15.24 2.11
C ARG A 62 -3.41 -14.54 3.45
N ILE A 63 -2.81 -15.03 4.53
CA ILE A 63 -3.01 -14.52 5.90
C ILE A 63 -1.69 -14.16 6.60
N ARG A 64 -0.58 -14.06 5.86
CA ARG A 64 0.77 -13.83 6.42
C ARG A 64 0.83 -12.55 7.25
N ALA A 65 0.29 -11.45 6.74
CA ALA A 65 0.22 -10.19 7.46
C ALA A 65 -0.64 -10.31 8.72
N GLN A 66 -1.79 -11.00 8.62
CA GLN A 66 -2.77 -11.14 9.68
C GLN A 66 -2.28 -12.03 10.83
N ARG A 67 -1.36 -12.96 10.58
CA ARG A 67 -0.71 -13.73 11.66
C ARG A 67 -0.04 -12.85 12.71
N THR A 68 0.43 -11.65 12.35
CA THR A 68 1.07 -10.73 13.30
C THR A 68 0.10 -10.05 14.29
N LEU A 69 -1.20 -10.29 14.17
CA LEU A 69 -2.22 -9.72 15.04
C LEU A 69 -2.07 -10.16 16.49
N ASP A 70 -1.80 -11.44 16.68
CA ASP A 70 -1.66 -12.08 17.98
C ASP A 70 -0.31 -12.80 18.00
N PRO A 71 0.74 -12.16 18.54
CA PRO A 71 2.08 -12.73 18.60
C PRO A 71 2.15 -14.06 19.35
N GLU A 72 1.31 -14.26 20.38
CA GLU A 72 1.30 -15.49 21.17
C GLU A 72 0.72 -16.64 20.34
N GLN A 73 -0.43 -16.42 19.70
CA GLN A 73 -1.02 -17.40 18.78
C GLN A 73 -0.14 -17.66 17.56
N ASN A 74 0.56 -16.63 17.05
CA ASN A 74 1.53 -16.83 15.99
C ASN A 74 2.74 -17.65 16.45
N GLN A 75 3.19 -17.51 17.70
CA GLN A 75 4.24 -18.34 18.25
C GLN A 75 3.80 -19.81 18.31
N VAL A 76 2.58 -20.09 18.79
CA VAL A 76 2.00 -21.44 18.74
C VAL A 76 1.96 -21.98 17.32
N LEU A 77 1.55 -21.16 16.36
CA LEU A 77 1.55 -21.55 14.94
C LEU A 77 2.96 -21.85 14.39
N GLU A 78 4.00 -21.20 14.91
CA GLU A 78 5.40 -21.43 14.50
C GLU A 78 6.01 -22.67 15.15
N GLU A 79 5.71 -22.93 16.42
CA GLU A 79 6.24 -24.04 17.20
C GLU A 79 5.46 -25.35 16.96
N GLU A 80 4.13 -25.25 16.92
CA GLU A 80 3.18 -26.37 16.84
C GLU A 80 2.11 -26.15 15.74
N PRO A 81 2.52 -26.03 14.46
CA PRO A 81 1.64 -25.65 13.34
C PRO A 81 0.42 -26.55 13.08
N TRP A 82 0.49 -27.78 13.58
CA TRP A 82 -0.49 -28.83 13.33
C TRP A 82 -1.34 -29.14 14.57
N SER A 83 -1.17 -28.39 15.66
CA SER A 83 -2.03 -28.48 16.84
C SER A 83 -3.44 -27.95 16.52
N GLU A 84 -4.41 -28.35 17.34
CA GLU A 84 -5.79 -27.87 17.24
C GLU A 84 -5.85 -26.34 17.34
N ASP A 85 -5.17 -25.77 18.34
CA ASP A 85 -5.07 -24.32 18.56
C ASP A 85 -4.53 -23.57 17.33
N ALA A 86 -3.45 -24.09 16.72
CA ALA A 86 -2.87 -23.48 15.52
C ALA A 86 -3.83 -23.55 14.32
N GLN A 87 -4.53 -24.68 14.14
CA GLN A 87 -5.49 -24.85 13.04
C GLN A 87 -6.74 -23.99 13.23
N ASP A 88 -7.22 -23.84 14.47
CA ASP A 88 -8.33 -22.94 14.81
C ASP A 88 -7.96 -21.48 14.60
N TYR A 89 -6.73 -21.08 14.97
CA TYR A 89 -6.24 -19.75 14.69
C TYR A 89 -6.16 -19.47 13.18
N LEU A 90 -5.65 -20.41 12.37
CA LEU A 90 -5.65 -20.28 10.91
C LEU A 90 -7.08 -20.16 10.35
N ALA A 91 -8.02 -20.98 10.81
CA ALA A 91 -9.42 -20.93 10.40
C ALA A 91 -10.07 -19.60 10.76
N LEU A 92 -9.79 -19.07 11.95
CA LEU A 92 -10.20 -17.75 12.38
C LEU A 92 -9.67 -16.70 11.39
N LEU A 93 -8.36 -16.65 11.16
CA LEU A 93 -7.75 -15.65 10.25
C LEU A 93 -8.31 -15.72 8.83
N LEU A 94 -8.57 -16.92 8.30
CA LEU A 94 -9.14 -17.11 6.95
C LEU A 94 -10.59 -16.58 6.84
N SER A 95 -11.31 -16.48 7.95
CA SER A 95 -12.68 -15.96 8.01
C SER A 95 -12.78 -14.44 8.25
N ARG A 96 -11.67 -13.78 8.56
CA ARG A 96 -11.64 -12.36 8.94
C ARG A 96 -11.20 -11.47 7.80
N SER A 97 -11.63 -10.21 7.84
CA SER A 97 -11.23 -9.22 6.85
C SER A 97 -9.74 -8.89 6.97
N PRO A 98 -8.96 -8.92 5.88
CA PRO A 98 -7.54 -8.55 5.87
C PRO A 98 -7.25 -7.16 6.43
N ALA A 99 -8.14 -6.21 6.14
CA ALA A 99 -8.03 -4.80 6.55
C ALA A 99 -8.58 -4.55 7.97
N ASN A 100 -9.58 -5.34 8.40
CA ASN A 100 -10.08 -5.29 9.77
C ASN A 100 -10.34 -6.69 10.33
N PRO A 101 -9.33 -7.29 10.97
CA PRO A 101 -9.43 -8.67 11.45
C PRO A 101 -10.41 -8.90 12.61
N THR A 102 -11.01 -7.85 13.16
CA THR A 102 -12.12 -7.97 14.14
C THR A 102 -13.46 -8.29 13.48
N GLN A 103 -13.58 -8.05 12.17
CA GLN A 103 -14.80 -8.26 11.40
C GLN A 103 -14.69 -9.53 10.56
N THR A 104 -15.80 -10.26 10.45
CA THR A 104 -15.93 -11.34 9.47
C THR A 104 -15.84 -10.74 8.07
N ASP A 105 -15.10 -11.41 7.21
CA ASP A 105 -14.92 -11.02 5.83
C ASP A 105 -16.22 -11.23 5.01
N PRO A 106 -16.77 -10.19 4.35
CA PRO A 106 -17.96 -10.35 3.51
C PRO A 106 -17.78 -11.41 2.41
N ASP A 107 -16.58 -11.51 1.84
CA ASP A 107 -16.27 -12.52 0.81
C ASP A 107 -16.30 -13.95 1.40
N PHE A 108 -15.96 -14.11 2.68
CA PHE A 108 -16.06 -15.38 3.38
C PHE A 108 -17.52 -15.78 3.57
N THR A 109 -18.37 -14.85 4.01
CA THR A 109 -19.82 -15.11 4.14
C THR A 109 -20.43 -15.47 2.79
N ALA A 110 -20.14 -14.70 1.74
CA ALA A 110 -20.63 -15.00 0.38
C ALA A 110 -20.16 -16.38 -0.12
N LEU A 111 -18.93 -16.79 0.22
CA LEU A 111 -18.42 -18.12 -0.07
C LEU A 111 -19.19 -19.21 0.69
N GLN A 112 -19.55 -18.98 1.97
CA GLN A 112 -20.35 -19.94 2.73
C GLN A 112 -21.72 -20.15 2.08
N ASP A 113 -22.39 -19.05 1.73
CA ASP A 113 -23.71 -19.08 1.08
C ASP A 113 -23.64 -19.80 -0.28
N GLU A 114 -22.61 -19.52 -1.10
CA GLU A 114 -22.43 -20.19 -2.39
C GLU A 114 -22.18 -21.70 -2.24
N LEU A 115 -21.41 -22.12 -1.23
CA LEU A 115 -21.13 -23.53 -0.96
C LEU A 115 -22.36 -24.28 -0.44
N ASP A 116 -23.22 -23.62 0.33
CA ASP A 116 -24.46 -24.20 0.83
C ASP A 116 -25.50 -24.36 -0.30
N ASP A 117 -25.66 -23.32 -1.13
CA ASP A 117 -26.66 -23.28 -2.20
C ASP A 117 -26.28 -24.16 -3.41
N PHE A 118 -25.01 -24.12 -3.83
CA PHE A 118 -24.56 -24.70 -5.10
C PHE A 118 -23.48 -25.78 -4.96
N GLY A 119 -22.98 -26.01 -3.75
CA GLY A 119 -21.88 -26.92 -3.51
C GLY A 119 -20.55 -26.45 -4.11
N GLN A 120 -19.55 -27.32 -4.04
CA GLN A 120 -18.21 -27.01 -4.54
C GLN A 120 -18.09 -27.10 -6.07
N LYS A 121 -17.94 -25.95 -6.74
CA LYS A 121 -17.70 -25.85 -8.19
C LYS A 121 -16.26 -26.20 -8.57
N GLU A 122 -15.28 -25.59 -7.91
CA GLU A 122 -13.85 -25.80 -8.19
C GLU A 122 -13.18 -26.69 -7.14
N PRO A 123 -12.44 -27.74 -7.54
CA PRO A 123 -11.70 -28.57 -6.60
C PRO A 123 -10.57 -27.75 -5.92
N GLY A 124 -10.31 -28.04 -4.64
CA GLY A 124 -9.10 -27.59 -3.96
C GLY A 124 -7.89 -28.41 -4.38
N ILE A 125 -6.72 -28.17 -3.77
CA ILE A 125 -5.51 -28.97 -4.03
C ILE A 125 -4.86 -29.32 -2.71
N ILE A 126 -4.45 -30.58 -2.57
CA ILE A 126 -3.76 -31.08 -1.38
C ILE A 126 -2.42 -31.71 -1.73
N SER A 127 -1.50 -31.69 -0.77
CA SER A 127 -0.34 -32.58 -0.76
C SER A 127 -0.77 -34.02 -0.44
N PRO A 128 0.07 -35.02 -0.73
CA PRO A 128 -0.20 -36.42 -0.34
C PRO A 128 -0.45 -36.62 1.17
N ASN A 129 0.05 -35.71 2.01
CA ASN A 129 -0.05 -35.80 3.47
C ASN A 129 -1.26 -35.05 4.04
N GLY A 130 -2.17 -34.56 3.18
CA GLY A 130 -3.39 -33.85 3.62
C GLY A 130 -3.24 -32.35 3.87
N ILE A 131 -2.08 -31.75 3.57
CA ILE A 131 -1.90 -30.29 3.65
C ILE A 131 -2.62 -29.61 2.48
N LEU A 132 -3.49 -28.63 2.75
CA LEU A 132 -4.21 -27.83 1.76
C LEU A 132 -3.31 -26.79 1.08
N VAL A 133 -2.97 -27.05 -0.18
CA VAL A 133 -2.21 -26.12 -1.02
C VAL A 133 -3.11 -25.03 -1.59
N ASP A 134 -4.31 -25.40 -2.00
CA ASP A 134 -5.35 -24.47 -2.45
C ASP A 134 -6.71 -24.87 -1.87
N GLY A 135 -7.51 -23.86 -1.54
CA GLY A 135 -8.81 -24.06 -0.89
C GLY A 135 -8.77 -24.04 0.65
N ASN A 136 -7.76 -23.44 1.28
CA ASN A 136 -7.71 -23.23 2.74
C ASN A 136 -8.99 -22.55 3.27
N THR A 137 -9.35 -21.38 2.71
CA THR A 137 -10.58 -20.66 3.07
C THR A 137 -11.84 -21.47 2.78
N ARG A 138 -11.85 -22.24 1.69
CA ARG A 138 -12.98 -23.10 1.31
C ARG A 138 -13.17 -24.25 2.30
N CYS A 139 -12.08 -24.91 2.71
CA CYS A 139 -12.14 -25.95 3.72
C CYS A 139 -12.64 -25.40 5.06
N ALA A 140 -12.15 -24.22 5.47
CA ALA A 140 -12.63 -23.55 6.68
C ALA A 140 -14.13 -23.22 6.60
N ALA A 141 -14.61 -22.75 5.45
CA ALA A 141 -16.03 -22.49 5.20
C ALA A 141 -16.87 -23.79 5.25
N LEU A 142 -16.44 -24.86 4.56
CA LEU A 142 -17.11 -26.17 4.54
C LEU A 142 -17.25 -26.77 5.95
N ARG A 143 -16.19 -26.72 6.76
CA ARG A 143 -16.24 -27.14 8.18
C ARG A 143 -17.30 -26.37 8.95
N LYS A 144 -17.36 -25.06 8.76
CA LYS A 144 -18.27 -24.17 9.49
C LYS A 144 -19.74 -24.39 9.13
N ILE A 145 -20.04 -24.75 7.89
CA ILE A 145 -21.41 -25.10 7.44
C ILE A 145 -21.74 -26.60 7.61
N GLY A 146 -20.81 -27.41 8.10
CA GLY A 146 -21.03 -28.83 8.41
C GLY A 146 -21.00 -29.78 7.21
N ILE A 147 -20.46 -29.36 6.06
CA ILE A 147 -20.25 -30.23 4.90
C ILE A 147 -19.01 -31.09 5.14
N LYS A 148 -19.20 -32.42 5.14
CA LYS A 148 -18.19 -33.39 5.56
C LYS A 148 -17.05 -33.61 4.57
N ASP A 149 -17.29 -33.40 3.28
CA ASP A 149 -16.35 -33.78 2.23
C ASP A 149 -15.99 -32.58 1.34
N ILE A 150 -14.73 -32.55 0.88
CA ILE A 150 -14.21 -31.59 -0.08
C ILE A 150 -13.58 -32.33 -1.26
N ARG A 151 -13.83 -31.84 -2.48
CA ARG A 151 -13.20 -32.30 -3.71
C ARG A 151 -11.83 -31.63 -3.87
N VAL A 152 -10.79 -32.43 -4.02
CA VAL A 152 -9.40 -31.96 -4.09
C VAL A 152 -8.58 -32.70 -5.13
N GLY A 153 -7.78 -31.98 -5.91
CA GLY A 153 -6.69 -32.54 -6.71
C GLY A 153 -5.48 -32.86 -5.84
N VAL A 154 -4.80 -33.96 -6.12
CA VAL A 154 -3.66 -34.40 -5.30
C VAL A 154 -2.34 -34.19 -6.01
N LEU A 155 -1.40 -33.52 -5.33
CA LEU A 155 -0.04 -33.34 -5.82
C LEU A 155 0.76 -34.65 -5.81
N PRO A 156 1.82 -34.76 -6.62
CA PRO A 156 2.67 -35.96 -6.68
C PRO A 156 3.23 -36.42 -5.33
N ALA A 157 3.54 -37.72 -5.20
CA ALA A 157 4.09 -38.29 -3.96
C ALA A 157 5.43 -37.65 -3.52
N ASP A 158 6.22 -37.15 -4.48
CA ASP A 158 7.51 -36.47 -4.25
C ASP A 158 7.37 -34.97 -3.96
N THR A 159 6.17 -34.51 -3.56
CA THR A 159 5.91 -33.10 -3.25
C THR A 159 6.77 -32.62 -2.10
N SER A 160 7.62 -31.63 -2.38
CA SER A 160 8.36 -30.89 -1.36
C SER A 160 7.58 -29.68 -0.85
N ARG A 161 8.02 -29.10 0.27
CA ARG A 161 7.43 -27.84 0.79
C ARG A 161 7.54 -26.69 -0.23
N ARG A 162 8.66 -26.62 -0.94
CA ARG A 162 8.85 -25.64 -2.00
C ARG A 162 7.83 -25.81 -3.11
N ASP A 163 7.52 -27.06 -3.47
CA ASP A 163 6.50 -27.34 -4.49
C ASP A 163 5.10 -26.89 -4.01
N ILE A 164 4.76 -27.08 -2.72
CA ILE A 164 3.51 -26.58 -2.14
C ILE A 164 3.41 -25.06 -2.30
N ASN A 165 4.45 -24.32 -1.89
CA ASN A 165 4.44 -22.85 -1.94
C ASN A 165 4.38 -22.34 -3.39
N ASN A 166 5.16 -22.94 -4.30
CA ASN A 166 5.15 -22.57 -5.72
C ASN A 166 3.78 -22.79 -6.36
N VAL A 167 3.13 -23.93 -6.07
CA VAL A 167 1.80 -24.25 -6.60
C VAL A 167 0.75 -23.30 -6.04
N GLU A 168 0.76 -23.04 -4.72
CA GLU A 168 -0.14 -22.06 -4.10
C GLU A 168 0.00 -20.70 -4.78
N LEU A 169 1.24 -20.19 -4.90
CA LEU A 169 1.49 -18.89 -5.49
C LEU A 169 1.04 -18.83 -6.95
N ALA A 170 1.44 -19.82 -7.78
CA ALA A 170 1.06 -19.87 -9.19
C ALA A 170 -0.46 -19.88 -9.38
N LEU A 171 -1.19 -20.58 -8.51
CA LEU A 171 -2.65 -20.63 -8.53
C LEU A 171 -3.32 -19.32 -8.10
N GLN A 172 -2.76 -18.61 -7.13
CA GLN A 172 -3.29 -17.32 -6.66
C GLN A 172 -3.02 -16.19 -7.66
N LEU A 173 -1.97 -16.30 -8.47
CA LEU A 173 -1.63 -15.31 -9.51
C LEU A 173 -2.45 -15.48 -10.80
N ARG A 174 -3.19 -16.58 -10.97
CA ARG A 174 -4.10 -16.78 -12.10
C ARG A 174 -5.28 -15.80 -12.00
N LYS A 175 -5.61 -15.13 -13.11
CA LYS A 175 -6.70 -14.13 -13.20
C LYS A 175 -8.11 -14.70 -13.02
N ASP A 176 -8.30 -16.02 -13.08
CA ASP A 176 -9.62 -16.63 -12.99
C ASP A 176 -10.13 -16.65 -11.55
N LYS A 177 -11.09 -15.74 -11.28
CA LYS A 177 -12.12 -15.78 -10.22
C LYS A 177 -11.67 -16.19 -8.81
N ARG A 178 -10.43 -15.86 -8.43
CA ARG A 178 -9.92 -16.04 -7.07
C ARG A 178 -9.75 -14.69 -6.41
N ARG A 179 -10.10 -14.62 -5.12
CA ARG A 179 -10.05 -13.39 -4.34
C ARG A 179 -8.62 -12.86 -4.28
N GLU A 180 -8.42 -11.58 -4.62
CA GLU A 180 -7.09 -10.97 -4.75
C GLU A 180 -6.30 -10.99 -3.43
N TYR A 181 -4.96 -10.97 -3.53
CA TYR A 181 -4.09 -10.73 -2.38
C TYR A 181 -4.34 -9.34 -1.80
N SER A 182 -4.39 -9.27 -0.46
CA SER A 182 -4.25 -7.97 0.22
C SER A 182 -2.88 -7.37 -0.13
N TYR A 183 -2.76 -6.05 -0.13
CA TYR A 183 -1.55 -5.35 -0.53
C TYR A 183 -0.33 -5.84 0.25
N ILE A 184 -0.43 -5.92 1.58
CA ILE A 184 0.72 -6.29 2.41
C ILE A 184 1.08 -7.77 2.22
N ASN A 185 0.09 -8.66 2.08
CA ASN A 185 0.35 -10.06 1.74
C ASN A 185 1.04 -10.22 0.38
N ARG A 186 0.69 -9.37 -0.62
CA ARG A 186 1.40 -9.33 -1.90
C ARG A 186 2.87 -8.92 -1.72
N LEU A 187 3.15 -7.92 -0.88
CA LEU A 187 4.54 -7.49 -0.60
C LEU A 187 5.36 -8.60 0.06
N ILE A 188 4.78 -9.32 1.02
CA ILE A 188 5.42 -10.46 1.68
C ILE A 188 5.76 -11.54 0.66
N ALA A 189 4.78 -11.94 -0.17
CA ALA A 189 4.99 -12.97 -1.20
C ALA A 189 6.09 -12.59 -2.20
N ILE A 190 6.17 -11.31 -2.59
CA ILE A 190 7.25 -10.80 -3.45
C ILE A 190 8.63 -10.98 -2.78
N GLU A 191 8.79 -10.56 -1.53
CA GLU A 191 10.08 -10.67 -0.84
C GLU A 191 10.46 -12.13 -0.54
N GLU A 192 9.49 -13.00 -0.23
CA GLU A 192 9.73 -14.43 -0.05
C GLU A 192 10.25 -15.06 -1.36
N GLU A 193 9.63 -14.78 -2.51
CA GLU A 193 10.11 -15.30 -3.82
C GLU A 193 11.53 -14.83 -4.14
N LEU A 194 11.85 -13.57 -3.85
CA LEU A 194 13.19 -13.01 -4.04
C LEU A 194 14.21 -13.64 -3.08
N ALA A 195 13.84 -13.84 -1.81
CA ALA A 195 14.68 -14.51 -0.82
C ALA A 195 14.97 -15.98 -1.19
N HIS A 196 14.07 -16.64 -1.93
CA HIS A 196 14.29 -17.98 -2.52
C HIS A 196 15.22 -17.96 -3.75
N GLY A 197 15.82 -16.82 -4.09
CA GLY A 197 16.80 -16.69 -5.16
C GLY A 197 16.19 -16.56 -6.56
N ARG A 198 14.89 -16.23 -6.66
CA ARG A 198 14.28 -15.96 -7.97
C ARG A 198 14.73 -14.62 -8.52
N ARG A 199 14.80 -14.56 -9.85
CA ARG A 199 15.16 -13.33 -10.56
C ARG A 199 14.02 -12.31 -10.48
N PRO A 200 14.30 -11.02 -10.22
CA PRO A 200 13.28 -9.97 -10.13
C PRO A 200 12.37 -9.89 -11.37
N GLU A 201 12.89 -10.18 -12.56
CA GLU A 201 12.14 -10.13 -13.81
C GLU A 201 11.07 -11.21 -13.89
N ASP A 202 11.36 -12.39 -13.34
CA ASP A 202 10.42 -13.51 -13.33
C ASP A 202 9.34 -13.28 -12.28
N VAL A 203 9.71 -12.78 -11.09
CA VAL A 203 8.74 -12.38 -10.06
C VAL A 203 7.82 -11.27 -10.58
N ALA A 204 8.36 -10.25 -11.23
CA ALA A 204 7.54 -9.19 -11.82
C ALA A 204 6.54 -9.72 -12.86
N ARG A 205 6.97 -10.69 -13.69
CA ARG A 205 6.10 -11.32 -14.70
C ARG A 205 4.95 -12.09 -14.06
N ASP A 206 5.23 -12.91 -13.05
CA ASP A 206 4.23 -13.76 -12.39
C ASP A 206 3.18 -12.90 -11.67
N PHE A 207 3.61 -11.84 -11.00
CA PHE A 207 2.72 -10.86 -10.36
C PHE A 207 2.07 -9.89 -11.35
N ASN A 208 2.34 -10.03 -12.66
CA ASN A 208 1.84 -9.17 -13.73
C ASN A 208 2.08 -7.67 -13.47
N ILE A 209 3.28 -7.33 -13.00
CA ILE A 209 3.74 -5.96 -12.74
C ILE A 209 5.03 -5.64 -13.50
N LYS A 210 5.33 -4.34 -13.61
CA LYS A 210 6.62 -3.90 -14.18
C LYS A 210 7.72 -4.03 -13.13
N THR A 211 8.96 -4.26 -13.56
CA THR A 211 10.14 -4.26 -12.65
C THR A 211 10.30 -2.94 -11.90
N THR A 212 9.84 -1.82 -12.46
CA THR A 212 9.78 -0.52 -11.77
C THR A 212 8.81 -0.54 -10.58
N THR A 213 7.64 -1.14 -10.76
CA THR A 213 6.62 -1.31 -9.71
C THR A 213 7.10 -2.28 -8.66
N LEU A 214 7.77 -3.38 -9.08
CA LEU A 214 8.43 -4.30 -8.14
C LEU A 214 9.39 -3.53 -7.23
N ARG A 215 10.37 -2.79 -7.77
CA ARG A 215 11.31 -2.00 -6.95
C ARG A 215 10.63 -1.01 -6.01
N GLN A 216 9.56 -0.38 -6.47
CA GLN A 216 8.77 0.52 -5.64
C GLN A 216 8.08 -0.21 -4.48
N ASP A 217 7.48 -1.37 -4.75
CA ASP A 217 6.82 -2.21 -3.75
C ASP A 217 7.83 -2.74 -2.71
N ARG A 218 9.03 -3.13 -3.14
CA ARG A 218 10.13 -3.52 -2.23
C ARG A 218 10.51 -2.39 -1.27
N TRP A 219 10.73 -1.18 -1.80
CA TRP A 219 11.03 -0.01 -0.98
C TRP A 219 9.91 0.32 0.01
N VAL A 220 8.64 0.18 -0.42
CA VAL A 220 7.50 0.37 0.48
C VAL A 220 7.50 -0.68 1.60
N TYR A 221 7.78 -1.94 1.28
CA TYR A 221 7.86 -2.99 2.28
C TYR A 221 8.99 -2.74 3.29
N GLU A 222 10.16 -2.30 2.83
CA GLU A 222 11.26 -1.87 3.70
C GLU A 222 10.85 -0.71 4.62
N LEU A 223 10.18 0.32 4.08
CA LEU A 223 9.66 1.45 4.88
C LEU A 223 8.65 1.00 5.94
N VAL A 224 7.73 0.10 5.59
CA VAL A 224 6.74 -0.43 6.53
C VAL A 224 7.41 -1.21 7.65
N ASN A 225 8.40 -2.05 7.34
CA ASN A 225 9.16 -2.78 8.35
C ASN A 225 9.99 -1.87 9.26
N ASP A 226 10.64 -0.82 8.70
CA ASP A 226 11.33 0.21 9.50
C ASP A 226 10.36 0.91 10.45
N ALA A 227 9.18 1.30 9.95
CA ALA A 227 8.14 1.95 10.75
C ALA A 227 7.62 1.03 11.87
N ILE A 228 7.41 -0.26 11.58
CA ILE A 228 7.04 -1.27 12.57
C ILE A 228 8.12 -1.40 13.62
N ASP A 229 9.38 -1.52 13.24
CA ASP A 229 10.49 -1.67 14.19
C ASP A 229 10.64 -0.44 15.10
N ARG A 230 10.57 0.75 14.53
CA ARG A 230 10.61 2.03 15.25
C ARG A 230 9.43 2.23 16.20
N SER A 231 8.29 1.58 15.93
CA SER A 231 7.10 1.65 16.78
C SER A 231 7.17 0.75 18.01
N LYS A 232 8.11 -0.20 18.06
CA LYS A 232 8.19 -1.18 19.15
C LYS A 232 8.59 -0.51 20.47
N ASP A 233 7.89 -0.91 21.52
CA ASP A 233 8.28 -0.69 22.90
C ASP A 233 8.91 -1.99 23.44
N PRO A 234 10.22 -2.01 23.75
CA PRO A 234 10.90 -3.20 24.22
C PRO A 234 10.42 -3.68 25.60
N ALA A 235 9.83 -2.81 26.42
CA ALA A 235 9.35 -3.19 27.76
C ALA A 235 8.01 -3.92 27.71
N THR A 236 7.13 -3.50 26.80
CA THR A 236 5.75 -4.03 26.70
C THR A 236 5.56 -4.97 25.51
N GLY A 237 6.49 -4.99 24.56
CA GLY A 237 6.37 -5.73 23.30
C GLY A 237 5.31 -5.15 22.35
N VAL A 238 4.74 -3.98 22.67
CA VAL A 238 3.74 -3.31 21.85
C VAL A 238 4.40 -2.69 20.63
N GLY A 239 3.82 -2.88 19.45
CA GLY A 239 4.28 -2.30 18.20
C GLY A 239 3.17 -2.31 17.16
N LEU A 240 3.34 -1.51 16.10
CA LEU A 240 2.53 -1.61 14.91
C LEU A 240 2.76 -2.95 14.22
N ARG A 241 1.79 -3.33 13.39
CA ARG A 241 1.76 -4.59 12.66
C ARG A 241 1.61 -4.31 11.18
N LEU A 242 1.89 -5.33 10.38
CA LEU A 242 1.77 -5.28 8.92
C LEU A 242 0.35 -4.85 8.47
N VAL A 243 -0.69 -5.37 9.14
CA VAL A 243 -2.08 -5.03 8.85
C VAL A 243 -2.42 -3.55 9.07
N ASP A 244 -1.69 -2.83 9.92
CA ASP A 244 -1.97 -1.42 10.22
C ASP A 244 -1.61 -0.50 9.03
N PHE A 245 -0.98 -1.03 7.98
CA PHE A 245 -0.60 -0.33 6.74
C PHE A 245 -1.38 -0.80 5.49
N GLU A 246 -2.33 -1.74 5.64
CA GLU A 246 -3.05 -2.38 4.53
C GLU A 246 -3.77 -1.35 3.63
N ASP A 247 -4.43 -0.37 4.23
CA ASP A 247 -5.20 0.67 3.51
C ASP A 247 -4.33 1.86 3.03
N HIS A 248 -3.01 1.72 3.00
CA HIS A 248 -2.08 2.82 2.73
C HIS A 248 -1.26 2.65 1.43
N GLN A 249 -1.60 1.66 0.60
CA GLN A 249 -0.92 1.35 -0.67
C GLN A 249 -0.61 2.59 -1.53
N GLU A 250 -1.64 3.36 -1.90
CA GLU A 250 -1.44 4.50 -2.82
C GLU A 250 -0.60 5.61 -2.20
N LYS A 251 -0.75 5.86 -0.89
CA LYS A 251 -0.01 6.88 -0.16
C LYS A 251 1.48 6.53 -0.09
N LEU A 252 1.80 5.28 0.21
CA LEU A 252 3.17 4.79 0.33
C LEU A 252 3.88 4.73 -1.03
N ARG A 253 3.19 4.31 -2.09
CA ARG A 253 3.73 4.33 -3.46
C ARG A 253 4.03 5.75 -3.94
N GLU A 254 3.14 6.70 -3.72
CA GLU A 254 3.40 8.10 -4.08
C GLU A 254 4.55 8.70 -3.27
N LEU A 255 4.64 8.38 -1.99
CA LEU A 255 5.78 8.76 -1.17
C LEU A 255 7.10 8.23 -1.76
N GLN A 256 7.17 6.94 -2.11
CA GLN A 256 8.37 6.36 -2.72
C GLN A 256 8.81 7.10 -3.99
N ARG A 257 7.85 7.44 -4.85
CA ARG A 257 8.12 8.13 -6.12
C ARG A 257 8.69 9.53 -5.87
N ASP A 258 8.05 10.28 -4.98
CA ASP A 258 8.40 11.67 -4.72
C ASP A 258 9.73 11.74 -3.93
N TYR A 259 9.94 10.82 -2.98
CA TYR A 259 11.23 10.61 -2.31
C TYR A 259 12.35 10.33 -3.31
N THR A 260 12.19 9.33 -4.18
CA THR A 260 13.22 8.94 -5.16
C THR A 260 13.56 10.08 -6.12
N LYS A 261 12.58 10.93 -6.45
CA LYS A 261 12.81 12.12 -7.27
C LYS A 261 13.62 13.16 -6.51
N LEU A 262 13.21 13.50 -5.29
CA LEU A 262 13.81 14.56 -4.49
C LEU A 262 15.21 14.19 -3.99
N ALA A 263 15.44 12.93 -3.61
CA ALA A 263 16.71 12.44 -3.08
C ALA A 263 17.89 12.59 -4.07
N LYS A 264 17.61 12.78 -5.37
CA LYS A 264 18.64 13.05 -6.39
C LYS A 264 19.25 14.44 -6.28
N THR A 265 18.49 15.42 -5.79
CA THR A 265 18.88 16.83 -5.73
C THR A 265 19.00 17.34 -4.31
N ASP A 266 18.20 16.81 -3.39
CA ASP A 266 18.11 17.20 -1.99
C ASP A 266 17.81 15.97 -1.10
N PRO A 267 18.85 15.22 -0.68
CA PRO A 267 18.69 14.04 0.18
C PRO A 267 18.03 14.36 1.53
N ASP A 268 18.40 15.47 2.17
CA ASP A 268 17.83 15.87 3.46
C ASP A 268 16.36 16.29 3.34
N GLY A 269 16.01 17.00 2.28
CA GLY A 269 14.63 17.32 1.95
C GLY A 269 13.79 16.07 1.65
N ALA A 270 14.38 15.07 0.99
CA ALA A 270 13.73 13.79 0.75
C ALA A 270 13.46 13.03 2.06
N GLU A 271 14.40 13.02 3.00
CA GLU A 271 14.20 12.43 4.33
C GLU A 271 13.10 13.17 5.12
N GLN A 272 13.10 14.51 5.13
CA GLN A 272 12.03 15.29 5.76
C GLN A 272 10.66 15.02 5.13
N LEU A 273 10.58 14.93 3.81
CA LEU A 273 9.37 14.57 3.06
C LEU A 273 8.86 13.18 3.47
N LYS A 274 9.77 12.20 3.54
CA LYS A 274 9.47 10.83 3.93
C LYS A 274 8.88 10.75 5.33
N GLU A 275 9.56 11.34 6.29
CA GLU A 275 9.14 11.33 7.69
C GLU A 275 7.81 12.08 7.87
N SER A 276 7.66 13.28 7.29
CA SER A 276 6.41 14.04 7.36
C SER A 276 5.21 13.29 6.77
N ARG A 277 5.38 12.64 5.61
CA ARG A 277 4.30 11.87 4.98
C ARG A 277 4.02 10.56 5.71
N LEU A 278 5.03 9.90 6.26
CA LEU A 278 4.84 8.71 7.10
C LEU A 278 4.04 9.05 8.36
N ALA A 279 4.35 10.17 9.04
CA ALA A 279 3.55 10.68 10.15
C ALA A 279 2.07 10.91 9.74
N MET A 280 1.83 11.51 8.57
CA MET A 280 0.48 11.70 8.05
C MET A 280 -0.23 10.38 7.69
N VAL A 281 0.49 9.37 7.23
CA VAL A 281 -0.04 8.02 7.00
C VAL A 281 -0.52 7.42 8.32
N VAL A 282 0.30 7.46 9.36
CA VAL A 282 0.00 6.96 10.72
C VAL A 282 -1.21 7.68 11.34
N LEU A 283 -1.31 9.00 11.12
CA LEU A 283 -2.45 9.82 11.55
C LEU A 283 -3.71 9.62 10.68
N ASN A 284 -3.65 8.74 9.68
CA ASN A 284 -4.72 8.41 8.76
C ASN A 284 -5.30 9.63 8.00
N TYR A 285 -4.41 10.42 7.39
CA TYR A 285 -4.81 11.47 6.45
C TYR A 285 -5.21 10.87 5.09
N PRO A 286 -6.16 11.51 4.37
CA PRO A 286 -6.45 11.15 2.99
C PRO A 286 -5.27 11.54 2.09
N LYS A 287 -5.14 10.83 0.97
CA LYS A 287 -4.07 11.00 -0.01
C LYS A 287 -3.89 12.45 -0.47
N THR A 288 -4.99 13.18 -0.67
CA THR A 288 -4.97 14.59 -1.10
C THR A 288 -4.28 15.50 -0.08
N SER A 289 -4.45 15.23 1.22
CA SER A 289 -3.76 15.95 2.29
C SER A 289 -2.29 15.56 2.39
N VAL A 290 -1.97 14.26 2.28
CA VAL A 290 -0.57 13.78 2.34
C VAL A 290 0.31 14.44 1.28
N ARG A 291 -0.24 14.68 0.08
CA ARG A 291 0.47 15.37 -1.01
C ARG A 291 0.84 16.83 -0.69
N LEU A 292 0.20 17.47 0.28
CA LEU A 292 0.51 18.85 0.67
C LEU A 292 1.76 18.94 1.54
N ALA A 293 2.20 17.83 2.13
CA ALA A 293 3.48 17.76 2.82
C ALA A 293 4.61 17.63 1.80
N GLU A 294 5.31 18.74 1.60
CA GLU A 294 6.58 18.85 0.87
C GLU A 294 7.77 18.83 1.87
N ALA A 295 9.00 18.96 1.37
CA ALA A 295 10.22 18.87 2.20
C ALA A 295 10.25 19.86 3.39
N ASP A 296 9.71 21.07 3.21
CA ASP A 296 9.67 22.13 4.23
C ASP A 296 8.45 22.02 5.16
N PHE A 297 7.61 20.98 5.05
CA PHE A 297 6.34 20.92 5.76
C PHE A 297 6.50 21.01 7.29
N HIS A 298 7.49 20.29 7.82
CA HIS A 298 7.77 20.29 9.26
C HIS A 298 8.15 21.69 9.75
N THR A 299 9.22 22.27 9.19
CA THR A 299 9.76 23.56 9.63
C THR A 299 8.79 24.70 9.40
N ARG A 300 8.05 24.69 8.29
CA ARG A 300 7.21 25.80 7.89
C ARG A 300 5.83 25.81 8.54
N PHE A 301 5.26 24.63 8.78
CA PHE A 301 3.85 24.53 9.21
C PHE A 301 3.66 23.84 10.56
N LEU A 302 4.55 22.92 10.97
CA LEU A 302 4.38 22.14 12.20
C LEU A 302 5.15 22.69 13.39
N ASP A 303 6.45 22.97 13.26
CA ASP A 303 7.39 23.12 14.38
C ASP A 303 6.93 24.10 15.47
N GLU A 304 6.55 25.32 15.06
CA GLU A 304 6.04 26.36 15.98
C GLU A 304 4.73 25.98 16.68
N ARG A 305 3.96 25.04 16.12
CA ARG A 305 2.62 24.63 16.57
C ARG A 305 2.63 23.30 17.32
N LEU A 306 3.76 22.61 17.39
CA LEU A 306 3.86 21.35 18.12
C LEU A 306 3.63 21.60 19.62
N PRO A 307 2.66 20.92 20.26
CA PRO A 307 2.48 21.00 21.69
C PRO A 307 3.64 20.29 22.42
N ALA A 308 3.85 20.63 23.69
CA ALA A 308 5.01 20.18 24.45
C ALA A 308 5.13 18.65 24.56
N ASP A 309 4.00 17.94 24.57
CA ASP A 309 3.91 16.48 24.62
C ASP A 309 4.29 15.77 23.31
N LEU A 310 4.34 16.51 22.20
CA LEU A 310 4.73 16.01 20.87
C LEU A 310 6.10 16.51 20.40
N ARG A 311 6.66 17.53 21.07
CA ARG A 311 7.99 18.03 20.72
C ARG A 311 9.05 16.97 21.01
N PRO A 312 9.86 16.57 20.02
CA PRO A 312 10.97 15.66 20.26
C PRO A 312 12.01 16.34 21.16
N ALA A 313 12.70 15.57 22.00
CA ALA A 313 13.88 16.08 22.71
C ALA A 313 14.91 16.54 21.69
N ALA A 314 15.55 17.70 21.92
CA ALA A 314 16.54 18.24 21.01
C ALA A 314 17.66 17.22 20.76
N GLN A 315 17.89 16.88 19.49
CA GLN A 315 18.96 15.98 19.07
C GLN A 315 19.96 16.76 18.22
N ASP A 316 21.15 17.03 18.77
CA ASP A 316 22.24 17.66 18.04
C ASP A 316 22.78 16.73 16.94
N SER A 317 23.20 17.29 15.79
CA SER A 317 23.87 16.53 14.73
C SER A 317 25.24 16.03 15.21
N ALA A 318 25.50 14.72 15.17
CA ALA A 318 26.77 14.13 15.60
C ALA A 318 27.28 13.14 14.53
N ALA A 319 28.51 13.30 14.05
CA ALA A 319 29.06 12.42 13.02
C ALA A 319 29.00 10.94 13.43
N VAL A 320 28.35 10.10 12.61
CA VAL A 320 28.26 8.65 12.86
C VAL A 320 29.41 7.96 12.13
N SER A 321 30.23 7.24 12.89
CA SER A 321 31.30 6.38 12.34
C SER A 321 30.69 5.06 11.87
N ILE A 322 31.00 4.63 10.65
CA ILE A 322 30.55 3.33 10.13
C ILE A 322 31.35 2.21 10.81
N PRO A 323 30.71 1.25 11.51
CA PRO A 323 31.40 0.09 12.04
C PRO A 323 32.06 -0.71 10.90
N GLY A 324 33.39 -0.91 10.96
CA GLY A 324 34.15 -1.68 9.97
C GLY A 324 34.95 -0.87 8.94
N LEU A 325 34.83 0.47 8.93
CA LEU A 325 35.63 1.36 8.07
C LEU A 325 36.29 2.47 8.90
N PRO A 326 37.54 2.30 9.37
CA PRO A 326 38.26 3.33 10.10
C PRO A 326 38.43 4.58 9.22
N GLY A 327 37.91 5.72 9.66
CA GLY A 327 38.08 7.02 8.99
C GLY A 327 36.96 7.42 8.00
N VAL A 328 35.91 6.62 7.83
CA VAL A 328 34.73 7.01 7.04
C VAL A 328 33.60 7.43 7.99
N ALA A 329 33.39 8.74 8.12
CA ALA A 329 32.25 9.32 8.79
C ALA A 329 31.18 9.70 7.76
N VAL A 330 29.95 9.21 7.95
CA VAL A 330 28.80 9.70 7.18
C VAL A 330 28.29 10.95 7.89
N GLN A 331 27.94 11.98 7.13
CA GLN A 331 27.23 13.12 7.71
C GLN A 331 25.90 12.61 8.25
N ASP A 332 25.76 12.73 9.57
CA ASP A 332 24.51 12.51 10.26
C ASP A 332 23.47 13.53 9.77
N GLY A 333 22.20 13.12 9.72
CA GLY A 333 21.13 13.97 9.19
C GLY A 333 21.10 15.32 9.91
N THR A 334 20.71 16.38 9.19
CA THR A 334 20.56 17.71 9.80
C THR A 334 19.64 17.67 11.01
N ALA A 335 19.81 18.61 11.94
CA ALA A 335 18.97 18.70 13.14
C ALA A 335 17.46 18.69 12.82
N VAL A 336 17.08 19.26 11.67
CA VAL A 336 15.69 19.25 11.17
C VAL A 336 15.23 17.86 10.76
N VAL A 337 16.04 17.11 10.01
CA VAL A 337 15.74 15.71 9.64
C VAL A 337 15.53 14.87 10.90
N LYS A 338 16.42 15.02 11.89
CA LYS A 338 16.32 14.31 13.17
C LYS A 338 15.06 14.67 13.94
N ALA A 339 14.74 15.95 14.07
CA ALA A 339 13.52 16.40 14.73
C ALA A 339 12.27 15.84 14.04
N THR A 340 12.23 15.87 12.71
CA THR A 340 11.11 15.34 11.92
C THR A 340 10.96 13.83 12.10
N ARG A 341 12.09 13.09 12.10
CA ARG A 341 12.12 11.64 12.35
C ARG A 341 11.67 11.31 13.76
N ALA A 342 12.15 12.03 14.77
CA ALA A 342 11.80 11.82 16.17
C ALA A 342 10.31 12.10 16.46
N LEU A 343 9.73 13.13 15.82
CA LEU A 343 8.28 13.35 15.86
C LEU A 343 7.55 12.13 15.26
N THR A 344 8.01 11.62 14.12
CA THR A 344 7.42 10.45 13.46
C THR A 344 7.52 9.20 14.34
N ASP A 345 8.66 8.97 15.00
CA ASP A 345 8.86 7.87 15.96
C ASP A 345 7.87 7.94 17.13
N ASN A 346 7.68 9.14 17.69
CA ASN A 346 6.73 9.36 18.77
C ASN A 346 5.29 9.04 18.32
N LEU A 347 4.93 9.40 17.08
CA LEU A 347 3.62 9.11 16.52
C LEU A 347 3.43 7.62 16.21
N LEU A 348 4.46 6.94 15.70
CA LEU A 348 4.47 5.49 15.48
C LEU A 348 4.21 4.74 16.80
N LYS A 349 4.96 5.08 17.86
CA LYS A 349 4.80 4.49 19.20
C LYS A 349 3.44 4.82 19.82
N ALA A 350 2.99 6.07 19.73
CA ALA A 350 1.67 6.46 20.23
C ALA A 350 0.54 5.74 19.49
N LYS A 351 0.69 5.52 18.17
CA LYS A 351 -0.30 4.76 17.39
C LYS A 351 -0.31 3.29 17.80
N ALA A 352 0.85 2.67 17.97
CA ALA A 352 0.97 1.30 18.47
C ALA A 352 0.29 1.14 19.84
N ALA A 353 0.61 2.03 20.79
CA ALA A 353 0.00 2.02 22.12
C ALA A 353 -1.52 2.24 22.08
N ALA A 354 -2.03 3.10 21.20
CA ALA A 354 -3.47 3.30 21.02
C ALA A 354 -4.20 2.07 20.44
N LEU A 355 -3.46 1.17 19.77
CA LEU A 355 -3.97 -0.08 19.19
C LEU A 355 -3.67 -1.32 20.05
N ALA A 356 -2.98 -1.16 21.18
CA ALA A 356 -2.45 -2.27 21.98
C ALA A 356 -3.52 -3.15 22.65
N GLY A 357 -4.78 -2.69 22.69
CA GLY A 357 -5.89 -3.45 23.27
C GLY A 357 -5.62 -3.80 24.73
N ALA A 358 -5.72 -5.10 25.08
CA ALA A 358 -5.52 -5.60 26.44
C ALA A 358 -4.05 -5.63 26.91
N LYS A 359 -3.08 -5.37 26.02
CA LYS A 359 -1.65 -5.39 26.38
C LYS A 359 -1.21 -4.20 27.23
N LEU A 360 -1.99 -3.13 27.25
CA LEU A 360 -1.75 -1.94 28.06
C LEU A 360 -2.96 -1.66 28.95
N THR A 361 -2.74 -0.88 30.01
CA THR A 361 -3.85 -0.43 30.85
C THR A 361 -4.78 0.50 30.05
N PRO A 362 -6.09 0.55 30.37
CA PRO A 362 -7.02 1.47 29.70
C PRO A 362 -6.58 2.94 29.79
N ALA A 363 -5.87 3.33 30.85
CA ALA A 363 -5.33 4.67 31.03
C ALA A 363 -4.21 4.98 30.01
N GLU A 364 -3.28 4.06 29.80
CA GLU A 364 -2.18 4.20 28.82
C GLU A 364 -2.71 4.26 27.39
N VAL A 365 -3.66 3.38 27.04
CA VAL A 365 -4.31 3.39 25.72
C VAL A 365 -5.05 4.72 25.49
N THR A 366 -5.77 5.22 26.51
CA THR A 366 -6.47 6.50 26.44
C THR A 366 -5.50 7.67 26.28
N GLN A 367 -4.37 7.66 26.99
CA GLN A 367 -3.33 8.68 26.87
C GLN A 367 -2.69 8.67 25.49
N ALA A 368 -2.38 7.49 24.94
CA ALA A 368 -1.84 7.34 23.59
C ALA A 368 -2.83 7.84 22.53
N ALA A 369 -4.12 7.48 22.66
CA ALA A 369 -5.18 7.97 21.77
C ALA A 369 -5.33 9.50 21.86
N ALA A 370 -5.21 10.09 23.07
CA ALA A 370 -5.22 11.53 23.26
C ALA A 370 -4.03 12.22 22.57
N LYS A 371 -2.82 11.64 22.64
CA LYS A 371 -1.64 12.13 21.90
C LYS A 371 -1.86 12.10 20.39
N ILE A 372 -2.41 11.01 19.84
CA ILE A 372 -2.75 10.92 18.42
C ILE A 372 -3.80 11.97 18.02
N LYS A 373 -4.81 12.19 18.86
CA LYS A 373 -5.83 13.23 18.63
C LYS A 373 -5.22 14.64 18.67
N SER A 374 -4.34 14.91 19.63
CA SER A 374 -3.58 16.17 19.74
C SER A 374 -2.76 16.42 18.48
N ALA A 375 -1.98 15.42 18.05
CA ALA A 375 -1.18 15.48 16.84
C ALA A 375 -2.02 15.75 15.59
N ARG A 376 -3.16 15.06 15.45
CA ARG A 376 -4.10 15.31 14.35
C ARG A 376 -4.63 16.74 14.35
N GLY A 377 -4.95 17.30 15.52
CA GLY A 377 -5.34 18.71 15.62
C GLY A 377 -4.26 19.67 15.12
N THR A 378 -3.00 19.45 15.48
CA THR A 378 -1.87 20.27 15.00
C THR A 378 -1.64 20.10 13.49
N PHE A 379 -1.67 18.86 12.99
CA PHE A 379 -1.50 18.58 11.56
C PHE A 379 -2.66 19.13 10.72
N ASP A 380 -3.90 19.17 11.22
CA ASP A 380 -5.04 19.75 10.50
C ASP A 380 -4.82 21.24 10.19
N VAL A 381 -4.26 21.99 11.15
CA VAL A 381 -3.89 23.40 10.95
C VAL A 381 -2.76 23.50 9.93
N ALA A 382 -1.71 22.68 10.06
CA ALA A 382 -0.57 22.69 9.15
C ALA A 382 -0.97 22.34 7.70
N VAL A 383 -1.78 21.30 7.51
CA VAL A 383 -2.33 20.88 6.21
C VAL A 383 -3.19 21.98 5.60
N LYS A 384 -4.03 22.65 6.40
CA LYS A 384 -4.83 23.78 5.92
C LYS A 384 -3.94 24.93 5.42
N MET A 385 -2.90 25.28 6.17
CA MET A 385 -1.95 26.32 5.78
C MET A 385 -1.14 25.93 4.54
N ALA A 386 -0.66 24.68 4.46
CA ALA A 386 0.03 24.15 3.30
C ALA A 386 -0.87 24.19 2.05
N GLY A 387 -2.16 23.81 2.17
CA GLY A 387 -3.14 23.91 1.10
C GLY A 387 -3.41 25.34 0.64
N GLN A 388 -3.55 26.28 1.58
CA GLN A 388 -3.69 27.71 1.26
C GLN A 388 -2.44 28.27 0.56
N ASN A 389 -1.25 27.89 1.04
CA ASN A 389 0.01 28.28 0.42
C ASN A 389 0.15 27.69 -1.00
N ALA A 390 -0.16 26.39 -1.19
CA ALA A 390 -0.14 25.76 -2.50
C ALA A 390 -1.10 26.45 -3.48
N GLN A 391 -2.31 26.79 -3.03
CA GLN A 391 -3.27 27.53 -3.84
C GLN A 391 -2.80 28.96 -4.16
N LEU A 392 -2.15 29.63 -3.21
CA LEU A 392 -1.56 30.95 -3.43
C LEU A 392 -0.44 30.88 -4.48
N GLN A 393 0.47 29.91 -4.37
CA GLN A 393 1.55 29.74 -5.33
C GLN A 393 1.01 29.38 -6.72
N LYS A 394 0.01 28.50 -6.79
CA LYS A 394 -0.69 28.18 -8.04
C LYS A 394 -1.28 29.43 -8.69
N ARG A 395 -1.90 30.32 -7.91
CA ARG A 395 -2.44 31.59 -8.42
C ARG A 395 -1.34 32.56 -8.85
N LYS A 396 -0.24 32.66 -8.10
CA LYS A 396 0.91 33.52 -8.43
C LYS A 396 1.54 33.15 -9.78
N ILE A 397 1.59 31.86 -10.11
CA ILE A 397 2.13 31.36 -11.37
C ILE A 397 1.10 31.46 -12.49
N ALA A 398 -0.13 31.00 -12.25
CA ALA A 398 -1.16 30.93 -13.28
C ALA A 398 -1.61 32.31 -13.80
N VAL A 399 -1.65 33.35 -12.95
CA VAL A 399 -2.13 34.67 -13.37
C VAL A 399 -1.24 35.28 -14.48
N PRO A 400 0.09 35.32 -14.34
CA PRO A 400 0.99 35.69 -15.44
C PRO A 400 0.96 34.73 -16.64
N GLU A 401 0.92 33.41 -16.42
CA GLU A 401 0.87 32.43 -17.51
C GLU A 401 -0.35 32.62 -18.41
N ARG A 402 -1.53 32.95 -17.84
CA ARG A 402 -2.74 33.22 -18.63
C ARG A 402 -2.59 34.39 -19.59
N LEU A 403 -1.77 35.39 -19.26
CA LEU A 403 -1.47 36.50 -20.18
C LEU A 403 -0.48 36.08 -21.27
N THR A 404 0.44 35.19 -20.94
CA THR A 404 1.37 34.61 -21.93
C THR A 404 0.60 33.74 -22.93
N ASP A 405 -0.26 32.84 -22.44
CA ASP A 405 -1.14 32.02 -23.29
C ASP A 405 -2.03 32.90 -24.20
N ALA A 406 -2.62 33.98 -23.64
CA ALA A 406 -3.43 34.90 -24.43
C ALA A 406 -2.62 35.61 -25.52
N ALA A 407 -1.37 35.99 -25.23
CA ALA A 407 -0.48 36.58 -26.23
C ALA A 407 -0.17 35.58 -27.36
N ASP A 408 0.06 34.30 -27.03
CA ASP A 408 0.29 33.25 -28.03
C ASP A 408 -0.92 33.06 -28.95
N TYR A 409 -2.14 33.05 -28.39
CA TYR A 409 -3.37 33.01 -29.20
C TYR A 409 -3.54 34.26 -30.09
N VAL A 410 -3.19 35.45 -29.61
CA VAL A 410 -3.22 36.68 -30.44
C VAL A 410 -2.18 36.62 -31.56
N ASN A 411 -0.97 36.13 -31.27
CA ASN A 411 0.07 35.93 -32.28
C ASN A 411 -0.36 34.92 -33.36
N GLN A 412 -0.97 33.81 -32.94
CA GLN A 412 -1.53 32.82 -33.87
C GLN A 412 -2.65 33.43 -34.72
N CYS A 413 -3.58 34.17 -34.10
CA CYS A 413 -4.65 34.86 -34.80
C CYS A 413 -4.10 35.83 -35.86
N ALA A 414 -3.04 36.59 -35.55
CA ALA A 414 -2.41 37.49 -36.51
C ALA A 414 -1.83 36.76 -37.73
N ALA A 415 -1.24 35.58 -37.53
CA ALA A 415 -0.73 34.75 -38.62
C ALA A 415 -1.87 34.19 -39.49
N GLU A 416 -2.90 33.64 -38.87
CA GLU A 416 -4.06 33.05 -39.56
C GLU A 416 -4.91 34.11 -40.28
N PHE A 417 -5.00 35.32 -39.73
CA PHE A 417 -5.68 36.45 -40.35
C PHE A 417 -5.09 36.80 -41.72
N ALA A 418 -3.75 36.80 -41.84
CA ALA A 418 -3.08 37.07 -43.10
C ALA A 418 -3.42 36.00 -44.17
N GLU A 419 -3.50 34.74 -43.76
CA GLU A 419 -3.88 33.63 -44.64
C GLU A 419 -5.36 33.68 -45.05
N ALA A 420 -6.26 33.91 -44.09
CA ALA A 420 -7.70 34.03 -44.33
C ALA A 420 -8.01 35.20 -45.28
N LYS A 421 -7.32 36.33 -45.10
CA LYS A 421 -7.40 37.49 -45.99
C LYS A 421 -6.91 37.16 -47.40
N ALA A 422 -5.76 36.49 -47.54
CA ALA A 422 -5.23 36.09 -48.84
C ALA A 422 -6.19 35.16 -49.61
N LYS A 423 -6.94 34.31 -48.90
CA LYS A 423 -7.94 33.39 -49.45
C LYS A 423 -9.33 34.00 -49.61
N ARG A 424 -9.54 35.28 -49.24
CA ARG A 424 -10.87 35.95 -49.18
C ARG A 424 -11.91 35.17 -48.35
N ALA A 425 -11.44 34.53 -47.27
CA ALA A 425 -12.26 33.70 -46.39
C ALA A 425 -12.45 34.33 -44.99
N LEU A 426 -12.10 35.61 -44.84
CA LEU A 426 -12.25 36.35 -43.59
C LEU A 426 -13.68 36.88 -43.46
N ASP A 427 -14.32 36.56 -42.34
CA ASP A 427 -15.56 37.21 -41.90
C ASP A 427 -15.18 38.43 -41.04
N GLU A 428 -15.30 39.62 -41.63
CA GLU A 428 -14.85 40.87 -41.02
C GLU A 428 -15.73 41.28 -39.83
N ASP A 429 -17.04 41.04 -39.90
CA ASP A 429 -17.99 41.39 -38.84
C ASP A 429 -17.77 40.49 -37.60
N SER A 430 -17.63 39.18 -37.81
CA SER A 430 -17.33 38.23 -36.72
C SER A 430 -15.97 38.51 -36.06
N PHE A 431 -14.98 38.97 -36.85
CA PHE A 431 -13.66 39.35 -36.33
C PHE A 431 -13.73 40.63 -35.49
N ASP A 432 -14.50 41.64 -35.90
CA ASP A 432 -14.71 42.88 -35.13
C ASP A 432 -15.39 42.60 -33.78
N ASP A 433 -16.46 41.79 -33.77
CA ASP A 433 -17.14 41.36 -32.54
C ASP A 433 -16.19 40.63 -31.57
N ALA A 434 -15.29 39.81 -32.09
CA ALA A 434 -14.26 39.13 -31.30
C ALA A 434 -13.26 40.13 -30.71
N LEU A 435 -12.83 41.15 -31.46
CA LEU A 435 -11.96 42.22 -30.96
C LEU A 435 -12.63 43.06 -29.87
N LEU A 436 -13.92 43.37 -30.00
CA LEU A 436 -14.69 44.06 -28.96
C LEU A 436 -14.74 43.23 -27.66
N THR A 437 -14.91 41.92 -27.79
CA THR A 437 -14.88 40.99 -26.65
C THR A 437 -13.50 40.94 -25.98
N LEU A 438 -12.42 40.92 -26.76
CA LEU A 438 -11.05 40.99 -26.26
C LEU A 438 -10.79 42.32 -25.53
N ARG A 439 -11.20 43.45 -26.11
CA ARG A 439 -11.09 44.78 -25.50
C ARG A 439 -11.83 44.85 -24.16
N ALA A 440 -13.06 44.34 -24.10
CA ALA A 440 -13.84 44.30 -22.86
C ALA A 440 -13.16 43.45 -21.78
N SER A 441 -12.54 42.34 -22.17
CA SER A 441 -11.79 41.47 -21.26
C SER A 441 -10.53 42.15 -20.71
N LEU A 442 -9.75 42.84 -21.57
CA LEU A 442 -8.60 43.65 -21.16
C LEU A 442 -9.00 44.80 -20.24
N ALA A 443 -10.11 45.49 -20.51
CA ALA A 443 -10.61 46.57 -19.65
C ALA A 443 -11.00 46.07 -18.24
N ARG A 444 -11.61 44.88 -18.14
CA ARG A 444 -11.89 44.25 -16.84
C ARG A 444 -10.61 43.93 -16.08
N LEU A 445 -9.58 43.41 -16.77
CA LEU A 445 -8.29 43.12 -16.17
C LEU A 445 -7.60 44.41 -15.68
N ALA A 446 -7.60 45.46 -16.52
CA ALA A 446 -7.03 46.77 -16.20
C ALA A 446 -7.67 47.37 -14.94
N LYS A 447 -8.99 47.26 -14.78
CA LYS A 447 -9.70 47.71 -13.57
C LYS A 447 -9.23 47.00 -12.30
N GLN A 448 -8.88 45.72 -12.37
CA GLN A 448 -8.34 45.00 -11.21
C GLN A 448 -6.89 45.38 -10.94
N ALA A 449 -6.07 45.47 -11.99
CA ALA A 449 -4.67 45.88 -11.88
C ALA A 449 -4.52 47.28 -11.29
N GLY A 450 -5.32 48.25 -11.77
CA GLY A 450 -5.29 49.64 -11.29
C GLY A 450 -5.73 49.82 -9.83
N ARG A 451 -6.44 48.84 -9.24
CA ARG A 451 -6.76 48.82 -7.80
C ARG A 451 -5.63 48.25 -6.94
N THR A 452 -4.71 47.51 -7.54
CA THR A 452 -3.68 46.75 -6.82
C THR A 452 -2.31 47.42 -6.89
N PHE A 453 -1.94 47.99 -8.05
CA PHE A 453 -0.63 48.61 -8.24
C PHE A 453 -0.71 50.14 -8.06
N SER A 454 -0.20 50.63 -6.93
CA SER A 454 -0.06 52.08 -6.66
C SER A 454 1.11 52.72 -7.44
N SER A 455 2.07 51.91 -7.86
CA SER A 455 3.18 52.31 -8.75
C SER A 455 3.34 51.22 -9.82
N PRO A 456 2.60 51.32 -10.95
CA PRO A 456 2.62 50.31 -11.99
C PRO A 456 3.97 50.32 -12.72
N GLY A 457 4.48 49.14 -13.07
CA GLY A 457 5.56 49.01 -14.07
C GLY A 457 5.00 49.04 -15.50
N ASP A 458 5.90 49.06 -16.49
CA ASP A 458 5.61 49.33 -17.90
C ASP A 458 4.42 48.54 -18.46
N GLY A 459 4.33 47.23 -18.18
CA GLY A 459 3.23 46.39 -18.69
C GLY A 459 1.85 46.73 -18.10
N VAL A 460 1.78 47.09 -16.82
CA VAL A 460 0.52 47.50 -16.18
C VAL A 460 0.15 48.91 -16.61
N GLU A 461 1.13 49.80 -16.76
CA GLU A 461 0.92 51.14 -17.28
C GLU A 461 0.38 51.10 -18.71
N TRP A 462 0.97 50.28 -19.58
CA TRP A 462 0.47 50.04 -20.94
C TRP A 462 -0.99 49.54 -20.92
N LEU A 463 -1.30 48.55 -20.08
CA LEU A 463 -2.65 47.98 -19.99
C LEU A 463 -3.68 49.03 -19.53
N LEU A 464 -3.33 49.83 -18.52
CA LEU A 464 -4.19 50.90 -18.01
C LEU A 464 -4.41 51.99 -19.07
N ASN A 465 -3.37 52.38 -19.81
CA ASN A 465 -3.48 53.38 -20.86
C ASN A 465 -4.27 52.86 -22.07
N SER A 466 -4.04 51.63 -22.49
CA SER A 466 -4.70 51.01 -23.67
C SER A 466 -6.19 50.74 -23.47
N THR A 467 -6.67 50.79 -22.23
CA THR A 467 -8.07 50.52 -21.86
C THR A 467 -8.79 51.75 -21.33
N ARG A 468 -8.13 52.90 -21.20
CA ARG A 468 -8.80 54.19 -20.99
C ARG A 468 -9.63 54.50 -22.23
N GLU A 469 -10.94 54.64 -22.04
CA GLU A 469 -11.85 55.04 -23.10
C GLU A 469 -11.35 56.36 -23.72
N SER A 470 -11.22 56.38 -25.05
CA SER A 470 -11.16 57.61 -25.83
C SER A 470 -12.56 58.19 -25.95
#